data_AF-B5B301-F1
#
_entry.id   AF-B5B301-F1
#
_cell.length_a   1.000
_cell.length_b   1.000
_cell.length_c   1.000
_cell.angle_alpha   90.00
_cell.angle_beta   90.00
_cell.angle_gamma   90.00
#
_symmetry.space_group_name_H-M   'P 1'
#
loop_
_entity.id
_entity.type
_entity.pdbx_description
1 polymer ?
#
loop_
_entity_poly.entity_id
_entity_poly.type
_entity_poly.pdbx_seq_one_letter_code
_entity_poly.pdbx_strand_id
1 'polypeptide(L)'
;VGINGFGRIGRLVTRAGFCSKKVEIVAINDPFIDLEYMVYMFKYDSTHGRFHGEVKIEGDKLVIDGQKITVFHERDPAQHQMGVTLVPSTWLSPLVSSPPLRRPLLT
;
A
#
# COMPACT_ATOMS: atom_id res chain seq x y z
N VAL A 1 -1.95 -2.47 -0.08
CA VAL A 1 -0.76 -2.41 -0.96
C VAL A 1 0.49 -2.27 -0.12
N GLY A 2 1.53 -3.05 -0.43
CA GLY A 2 2.86 -2.94 0.17
C GLY A 2 3.82 -2.21 -0.77
N ILE A 3 4.69 -1.36 -0.23
CA ILE A 3 5.72 -0.64 -0.98
C ILE A 3 7.09 -1.17 -0.59
N ASN A 4 7.88 -1.63 -1.56
CA ASN A 4 9.27 -2.04 -1.34
C ASN A 4 10.21 -0.95 -1.87
N GLY A 5 10.86 -0.23 -0.96
CA GLY A 5 11.70 0.93 -1.20
C GLY A 5 10.95 2.26 -1.01
N PHE A 6 11.40 3.07 -0.04
CA PHE A 6 10.84 4.38 0.29
C PHE A 6 11.64 5.56 -0.31
N GLY A 7 12.21 5.32 -1.49
CA GLY A 7 12.87 6.33 -2.32
C GLY A 7 11.89 7.27 -3.04
N ARG A 8 12.34 7.92 -4.12
CA ARG A 8 11.50 8.86 -4.88
C ARG A 8 10.17 8.25 -5.34
N ILE A 9 10.21 7.09 -6.01
CA ILE A 9 9.00 6.46 -6.56
C ILE A 9 8.08 5.98 -5.43
N GLY A 10 8.61 5.30 -4.42
CA GLY A 10 7.83 4.79 -3.29
C GLY A 10 7.05 5.89 -2.56
N ARG A 11 7.69 7.05 -2.33
CA ARG A 11 7.01 8.21 -1.74
C ARG A 11 5.92 8.80 -2.61
N LEU A 12 6.15 8.90 -3.93
CA LEU A 12 5.16 9.42 -4.86
C LEU A 12 3.95 8.50 -4.98
N VAL A 13 4.17 7.19 -5.06
CA VAL A 13 3.09 6.19 -5.04
C VAL A 13 2.32 6.27 -3.73
N THR A 14 3.03 6.42 -2.61
CA THR A 14 2.40 6.59 -1.29
C THR A 14 1.51 7.83 -1.27
N ARG A 15 2.02 8.99 -1.69
CA ARG A 15 1.24 10.24 -1.79
C ARG A 15 0.02 10.09 -2.70
N ALA A 16 0.19 9.47 -3.87
CA ALA A 16 -0.89 9.25 -4.82
C ALA A 16 -2.00 8.34 -4.23
N GLY A 17 -1.63 7.32 -3.47
CA GLY A 17 -2.57 6.46 -2.74
C GLY A 17 -3.44 7.24 -1.76
N PHE A 18 -2.81 8.07 -0.92
CA PHE A 18 -3.51 8.93 0.04
C PHE A 18 -4.40 9.98 -0.65
N CYS A 19 -3.96 10.59 -1.75
CA CYS A 19 -4.78 11.53 -2.52
C CYS A 19 -5.97 10.86 -3.22
N SER A 20 -5.77 9.64 -3.77
CA SER A 20 -6.82 8.94 -4.51
C SER A 20 -7.88 8.30 -3.62
N LYS A 21 -7.57 7.99 -2.34
CA LYS A 21 -8.43 7.26 -1.39
C LYS A 21 -8.94 5.89 -1.85
N LYS A 22 -8.49 5.40 -3.01
CA LYS A 22 -8.87 4.09 -3.59
C LYS A 22 -7.89 2.98 -3.24
N VAL A 23 -6.70 3.35 -2.77
CA VAL A 23 -5.61 2.42 -2.50
C VAL A 23 -5.18 2.60 -1.06
N GLU A 24 -5.24 1.50 -0.33
CA GLU A 24 -4.79 1.45 1.06
C GLU A 24 -3.34 0.97 1.12
N ILE A 25 -2.48 1.71 1.80
CA ILE A 25 -1.06 1.35 1.96
C ILE A 25 -0.90 0.77 3.36
N VAL A 26 -0.54 -0.51 3.42
CA VAL A 26 -0.55 -1.29 4.67
C VAL A 26 0.87 -1.50 5.23
N ALA A 27 1.86 -1.53 4.34
CA ALA A 27 3.24 -1.81 4.68
C ALA A 27 4.23 -1.10 3.77
N ILE A 28 5.37 -0.72 4.33
CA ILE A 28 6.53 -0.21 3.59
C ILE A 28 7.75 -1.01 4.06
N ASN A 29 8.60 -1.45 3.13
CA ASN A 29 9.91 -1.99 3.46
C ASN A 29 10.99 -1.07 2.93
N ASP A 30 11.94 -0.68 3.76
CA ASP A 30 13.18 -0.05 3.32
C ASP A 30 14.32 -0.38 4.29
N PRO A 31 15.35 -1.16 3.87
CA PRO A 31 16.43 -1.58 4.77
C PRO A 31 17.43 -0.48 5.11
N PHE A 32 17.30 0.73 4.54
CA PHE A 32 18.28 1.81 4.70
C PHE A 32 17.72 3.08 5.31
N ILE A 33 16.40 3.20 5.40
CA ILE A 33 15.74 4.43 5.83
C ILE A 33 15.04 4.20 7.17
N ASP A 34 15.46 4.93 8.18
CA ASP A 34 14.83 4.91 9.50
C ASP A 34 13.48 5.63 9.50
N LEU A 35 12.63 5.28 10.48
CA LEU A 35 11.24 5.72 10.54
C LEU A 35 11.11 7.24 10.77
N GLU A 36 11.98 7.85 11.58
CA GLU A 36 12.06 9.32 11.69
C GLU A 36 12.39 9.98 10.35
N TYR A 37 13.31 9.37 9.60
CA TYR A 37 13.70 9.90 8.30
C TYR A 37 12.57 9.73 7.28
N MET A 38 11.82 8.63 7.32
CA MET A 38 10.61 8.45 6.50
C MET A 38 9.60 9.57 6.73
N VAL A 39 9.32 9.94 7.99
CA VAL A 39 8.41 11.04 8.32
C VAL A 39 8.91 12.35 7.73
N TYR A 40 10.21 12.65 7.90
CA TYR A 40 10.81 13.86 7.35
C TYR A 40 10.71 13.91 5.82
N MET A 41 11.16 12.85 5.13
CA MET A 41 11.13 12.76 3.68
C MET A 41 9.72 12.79 3.09
N PHE A 42 8.74 12.27 3.83
CA PHE A 42 7.35 12.31 3.38
C PHE A 42 6.74 13.70 3.58
N LYS A 43 7.05 14.38 4.70
CA LYS A 43 6.63 15.77 4.95
C LYS A 43 7.22 16.75 3.95
N TYR A 44 8.51 16.62 3.64
CA TYR A 44 9.25 17.59 2.84
C TYR A 44 9.76 16.94 1.54
N ASP A 45 9.13 17.28 0.42
CA ASP A 45 9.58 16.91 -0.92
C ASP A 45 9.98 18.17 -1.69
N SER A 46 11.16 18.18 -2.31
CA SER A 46 11.68 19.35 -3.01
C SER A 46 10.99 19.62 -4.35
N THR A 47 10.38 18.61 -4.97
CA THR A 47 9.70 18.74 -6.27
C THR A 47 8.19 18.96 -6.08
N HIS A 48 7.57 18.24 -5.15
CA HIS A 48 6.12 18.25 -4.93
C HIS A 48 5.71 19.09 -3.71
N GLY A 49 6.67 19.71 -3.04
CA GLY A 49 6.44 20.54 -1.87
C GLY A 49 6.04 19.74 -0.62
N ARG A 50 5.53 20.49 0.35
CA ARG A 50 5.16 19.96 1.67
C ARG A 50 3.89 19.12 1.58
N PHE A 51 3.87 17.97 2.25
CA PHE A 51 2.63 17.23 2.43
C PHE A 51 1.71 17.96 3.42
N HIS A 52 0.45 18.17 3.04
CA HIS A 52 -0.51 18.95 3.83
C HIS A 52 -1.16 18.17 4.97
N GLY A 53 -1.10 16.84 4.94
CA GLY A 53 -1.67 15.98 5.98
C GLY A 53 -0.77 15.81 7.20
N GLU A 54 -1.30 15.10 8.20
CA GLU A 54 -0.56 14.76 9.41
C GLU A 54 0.32 13.54 9.15
N VAL A 55 1.60 13.62 9.55
CA VAL A 55 2.55 12.51 9.43
C VAL A 55 3.30 12.43 10.75
N LYS A 56 3.18 11.29 11.42
CA LYS A 56 3.79 11.05 12.74
C LYS A 56 4.24 9.61 12.90
N ILE A 57 4.94 9.38 14.00
CA ILE A 57 5.37 8.07 14.44
C ILE A 57 4.51 7.68 15.62
N GLU A 58 4.02 6.44 15.63
CA GLU A 58 3.33 5.86 16.77
C GLU A 58 3.92 4.47 17.05
N GLY A 59 4.87 4.41 17.99
CA GLY A 59 5.70 3.23 18.20
C GLY A 59 6.55 2.93 16.97
N ASP A 60 6.53 1.68 16.49
CA ASP A 60 7.29 1.24 15.31
C ASP A 60 6.48 1.37 14.00
N LYS A 61 5.49 2.28 13.98
CA LYS A 61 4.59 2.48 12.83
C LYS A 61 4.62 3.92 12.34
N LEU A 62 4.58 4.05 11.03
CA LEU A 62 4.39 5.32 10.34
C LEU A 62 2.89 5.61 10.27
N VAL A 63 2.46 6.77 10.76
CA VAL A 63 1.05 7.17 10.74
C VAL A 63 0.87 8.37 9.82
N ILE A 64 0.05 8.21 8.78
CA ILE A 64 -0.26 9.27 7.80
C ILE A 64 -1.77 9.51 7.80
N ASP A 65 -2.22 10.73 8.10
CA ASP A 65 -3.63 11.11 8.21
C ASP A 65 -4.46 10.15 9.07
N GLY A 66 -3.86 9.64 10.16
CA GLY A 66 -4.46 8.67 11.08
C GLY A 66 -4.34 7.20 10.64
N GLN A 67 -3.87 6.91 9.43
CA GLN A 67 -3.65 5.55 8.95
C GLN A 67 -2.30 4.99 9.41
N LYS A 68 -2.32 3.83 10.07
CA LYS A 68 -1.12 3.14 10.56
C LYS A 68 -0.51 2.25 9.47
N ILE A 69 0.75 2.49 9.16
CA ILE A 69 1.55 1.76 8.17
C ILE A 69 2.66 1.03 8.90
N THR A 70 2.80 -0.26 8.65
CA THR A 70 3.87 -1.07 9.24
C THR A 70 5.14 -0.92 8.42
N VAL A 71 6.26 -0.62 9.08
CA VAL A 71 7.56 -0.45 8.41
C VAL A 71 8.42 -1.69 8.66
N PHE A 72 9.08 -2.15 7.61
CA PHE A 72 10.05 -3.25 7.63
C PHE A 72 11.41 -2.73 7.13
N HIS A 73 12.48 -3.38 7.57
CA HIS A 73 13.86 -3.04 7.22
C HIS A 73 14.63 -4.25 6.69
N GLU A 74 13.92 -5.20 6.10
CA GLU A 74 14.54 -6.43 5.68
C GLU A 74 15.10 -6.26 4.25
N ARG A 75 16.21 -6.95 3.97
CA ARG A 75 17.01 -6.74 2.74
C ARG A 75 16.85 -7.89 1.76
N ASP A 76 16.54 -9.07 2.28
CA ASP A 76 16.30 -10.25 1.45
C ASP A 76 14.87 -10.25 0.90
N PRO A 77 14.66 -10.17 -0.43
CA PRO A 77 13.32 -10.22 -1.01
C PRO A 77 12.59 -11.54 -0.73
N ALA A 78 13.29 -12.64 -0.40
CA ALA A 78 12.67 -13.93 -0.09
C ALA A 78 12.04 -13.98 1.32
N GLN A 79 12.46 -13.11 2.24
CA GLN A 79 12.02 -13.12 3.64
C GLN A 79 10.78 -12.25 3.92
N HIS A 80 10.33 -11.44 2.95
CA HIS A 80 9.23 -10.51 3.21
C HIS A 80 7.88 -11.02 2.76
N GLN A 81 7.02 -11.28 3.72
CA GLN A 81 5.61 -11.56 3.52
C GLN A 81 4.82 -10.25 3.34
N MET A 82 5.22 -9.42 2.37
CA MET A 82 4.48 -8.20 2.04
C MET A 82 3.37 -8.61 1.06
N GLY A 83 2.12 -8.64 1.52
CA GLY A 83 0.96 -8.92 0.69
C GLY A 83 0.78 -7.86 -0.41
N VAL A 84 1.51 -7.99 -1.52
CA VAL A 84 1.35 -7.13 -2.69
C VAL A 84 0.35 -7.80 -3.63
N THR A 85 -0.93 -7.52 -3.44
CA THR A 85 -1.93 -7.69 -4.50
C THR A 85 -1.79 -6.51 -5.47
N LEU A 86 -1.03 -6.68 -6.55
CA LEU A 86 -1.21 -5.86 -7.75
C LEU A 86 -2.50 -6.34 -8.40
N VAL A 87 -3.58 -5.58 -8.31
CA VAL A 87 -4.78 -5.86 -9.12
C VAL A 87 -4.47 -5.34 -10.53
N PRO A 88 -4.30 -6.20 -11.55
CA PRO A 88 -4.25 -5.71 -12.92
C PRO A 88 -5.61 -5.13 -13.26
N SER A 89 -5.65 -4.02 -13.98
CA SER A 89 -6.89 -3.35 -14.43
C SER A 89 -7.83 -4.26 -15.25
N THR A 90 -7.41 -5.46 -15.61
CA THR A 90 -8.18 -6.47 -16.34
C THR A 90 -9.13 -7.31 -15.48
N TRP A 91 -9.16 -7.15 -14.15
CA TRP A 91 -10.06 -7.92 -13.26
C TRP A 91 -11.31 -7.18 -12.78
N LEU A 92 -11.61 -6.00 -13.33
CA LEU A 92 -12.92 -5.35 -13.20
C LEU A 92 -13.76 -5.63 -14.45
N SER A 93 -14.31 -6.84 -14.53
CA SER A 93 -15.56 -7.09 -15.23
C SER A 93 -16.49 -7.84 -14.28
N PRO A 94 -17.48 -7.15 -13.68
CA PRO A 94 -18.57 -7.83 -13.02
C PRO A 94 -19.64 -8.20 -14.06
N LEU A 95 -20.26 -9.37 -13.85
CA LEU A 95 -21.63 -9.77 -14.24
C LEU A 95 -21.83 -10.91 -15.26
N VAL A 96 -22.51 -11.95 -14.73
CA VAL A 96 -23.54 -12.82 -15.33
C VAL A 96 -23.10 -14.18 -15.88
N SER A 97 -23.34 -15.25 -15.09
CA SER A 97 -24.49 -16.15 -15.37
C SER A 97 -24.80 -17.11 -14.19
N SER A 98 -25.97 -16.86 -13.58
CA SER A 98 -27.04 -17.76 -13.07
C SER A 98 -26.75 -19.04 -12.23
N PRO A 99 -27.65 -19.39 -11.27
CA PRO A 99 -27.49 -20.52 -10.35
C PRO A 99 -27.72 -21.90 -11.01
N PRO A 100 -27.29 -23.01 -10.38
CA PRO A 100 -27.34 -24.33 -10.99
C PRO A 100 -28.77 -24.90 -11.04
N LEU A 101 -29.29 -25.14 -12.24
CA LEU A 101 -30.51 -25.94 -12.45
C LEU A 101 -30.20 -27.42 -12.20
N ARG A 102 -30.74 -27.98 -11.11
CA ARG A 102 -30.89 -29.44 -10.94
C ARG A 102 -31.80 -29.97 -12.06
N ARG A 103 -31.33 -30.96 -12.82
CA ARG A 103 -32.20 -31.80 -13.65
C ARG A 103 -32.65 -33.03 -12.83
N PRO A 104 -33.91 -33.47 -12.93
CA PRO A 104 -34.39 -34.65 -12.23
C PRO A 104 -33.97 -35.94 -12.96
N LEU A 105 -33.75 -36.98 -12.17
CA LEU A 105 -33.58 -38.38 -12.60
C LEU A 105 -34.82 -38.84 -13.37
N LEU A 106 -34.61 -39.54 -14.49
CA LEU A 106 -35.62 -40.40 -15.10
C LEU A 106 -35.05 -41.82 -15.18
N THR A 107 -35.93 -42.73 -14.76
CA THR A 107 -35.94 -44.20 -14.78
C THR A 107 -35.16 -44.88 -15.89
#